data_AF-A0A6N7GQU1-F1
#
_entry.id   AF-A0A6N7GQU1-F1
#
_cell.length_a   1.000
_cell.length_b   1.000
_cell.length_c   1.000
_cell.angle_alpha   90.00
_cell.angle_beta   90.00
_cell.angle_gamma   90.00
#
_symmetry.space_group_name_H-M   'P 1'
#
loop_
_entity.id
_entity.type
_entity.pdbx_description
1 polymer ?
#
loop_
_entity_poly.entity_id
_entity_poly.type
_entity_poly.pdbx_seq_one_letter_code
_entity_poly.pdbx_strand_id
1 'polypeptide(L)'
;MHGSRIALPLGAAIACAIAALTFVPRGIESDILLRAQDDPVRLADHALDRSFNAEIASREIESALKAQDADLAQSFLDLARDRNVIIDPALAAQVEDANSAQAAAVRTAGSFAQGFIVGEPQDFVGFAGTALGDLFVFGDIRDAVREGSRMAQGEPADELILGLAGVGIALTAGTYATLGAGVPARVGLSVLKGARKTGRMTAQMSQYVGRSLRETVDWAALRHAVGNASIAQPATAVRAVRAAVKVEKSRDLVRMVGDLGRVQTRAGTQAAMDGLRIAQGPRDVARVARLADVKGNRTRAILKMFGRGAIFLAASAFHLAWWILWAILTVFGFISALKRTTERCTERYCERRRARRVRALERYAAMMAKA
;
A
#
# COMPACT_ATOMS: atom_id res chain seq x y z
N MET A 1 -52.15 -31.07 -6.92
CA MET A 1 -51.04 -30.12 -6.65
C MET A 1 -49.88 -30.71 -5.80
N HIS A 2 -49.48 -31.98 -5.97
CA HIS A 2 -48.46 -32.63 -5.09
C HIS A 2 -47.05 -32.73 -5.70
N GLY A 3 -46.86 -32.37 -6.99
CA GLY A 3 -45.54 -32.41 -7.66
C GLY A 3 -44.59 -31.30 -7.19
N SER A 4 -45.10 -30.07 -7.01
CA SER A 4 -44.28 -28.89 -6.67
C SER A 4 -43.62 -28.93 -5.29
N ARG A 5 -44.08 -29.77 -4.36
CA ARG A 5 -43.59 -29.78 -2.97
C ARG A 5 -42.20 -30.41 -2.79
N ILE A 6 -41.76 -31.25 -3.74
CA ILE A 6 -40.41 -31.89 -3.75
C ILE A 6 -39.48 -31.23 -4.77
N ALA A 7 -40.03 -30.69 -5.86
CA ALA A 7 -39.24 -30.00 -6.88
C ALA A 7 -38.48 -28.78 -6.31
N LEU A 8 -39.08 -28.06 -5.36
CA LEU A 8 -38.51 -26.86 -4.76
C LEU A 8 -37.24 -27.12 -3.92
N PRO A 9 -37.24 -28.06 -2.95
CA PRO A 9 -36.02 -28.36 -2.18
C PRO A 9 -34.95 -29.10 -3.01
N LEU A 10 -35.35 -29.92 -3.99
CA LEU A 10 -34.40 -30.56 -4.90
C LEU A 10 -33.73 -29.54 -5.84
N GLY A 11 -34.49 -28.58 -6.35
CA GLY A 11 -33.97 -27.46 -7.14
C GLY A 11 -33.02 -26.58 -6.33
N ALA A 12 -33.33 -26.33 -5.05
CA ALA A 12 -32.42 -25.61 -4.15
C ALA A 12 -31.11 -26.38 -3.89
N ALA A 13 -31.18 -27.70 -3.74
CA ALA A 13 -30.00 -28.55 -3.55
C ALA A 13 -29.09 -28.57 -4.79
N ILE A 14 -29.68 -28.66 -5.99
CA ILE A 14 -28.95 -28.60 -7.27
C ILE A 14 -28.33 -27.21 -7.47
N ALA A 15 -29.07 -26.13 -7.19
CA ALA A 15 -28.54 -24.78 -7.25
C ALA A 15 -27.36 -24.56 -6.29
N CYS A 16 -27.44 -25.10 -5.06
CA CYS A 16 -26.34 -25.07 -4.11
C CYS A 16 -25.14 -25.92 -4.54
N ALA A 17 -25.35 -27.05 -5.23
CA ALA A 17 -24.28 -27.89 -5.77
C ALA A 17 -23.56 -27.21 -6.95
N ILE A 18 -24.30 -26.57 -7.86
CA ILE A 18 -23.73 -25.78 -8.97
C ILE A 18 -22.96 -24.57 -8.41
N ALA A 19 -23.53 -23.88 -7.43
CA ALA A 19 -22.83 -22.85 -6.67
C ALA A 19 -21.51 -23.41 -6.12
N ALA A 20 -21.53 -24.50 -5.34
CA ALA A 20 -20.34 -25.11 -4.76
C ALA A 20 -19.26 -25.43 -5.81
N LEU A 21 -19.62 -26.00 -6.97
CA LEU A 21 -18.67 -26.30 -8.05
C LEU A 21 -17.99 -25.06 -8.65
N THR A 22 -18.67 -23.90 -8.66
CA THR A 22 -18.07 -22.63 -9.10
C THR A 22 -17.28 -21.90 -8.00
N PHE A 23 -17.58 -22.18 -6.73
CA PHE A 23 -16.98 -21.52 -5.58
C PHE A 23 -15.73 -22.23 -5.05
N VAL A 24 -15.67 -23.57 -5.11
CA VAL A 24 -14.54 -24.38 -4.63
C VAL A 24 -13.20 -24.08 -5.32
N PRO A 25 -13.11 -23.90 -6.65
CA PRO A 25 -11.83 -23.56 -7.30
C PRO A 25 -11.28 -22.20 -6.83
N ARG A 26 -12.17 -21.23 -6.55
CA ARG A 26 -11.79 -19.91 -6.03
C ARG A 26 -11.36 -19.96 -4.56
N GLY A 27 -11.87 -20.91 -3.79
CA GLY A 27 -11.39 -21.21 -2.43
C GLY A 27 -9.96 -21.77 -2.40
N ILE A 28 -9.49 -22.43 -3.46
CA ILE A 28 -8.11 -22.94 -3.54
C ILE A 28 -7.12 -21.81 -3.91
N GLU A 29 -7.50 -20.89 -4.82
CA GLU A 29 -6.74 -19.64 -5.06
C GLU A 29 -6.57 -18.83 -3.76
N SER A 30 -7.52 -18.96 -2.83
CA SER A 30 -7.51 -18.26 -1.55
C SER A 30 -6.46 -18.78 -0.57
N ASP A 31 -6.19 -20.09 -0.55
CA ASP A 31 -5.12 -20.67 0.28
C ASP A 31 -3.72 -20.23 -0.22
N ILE A 32 -3.55 -20.08 -1.54
CA ILE A 32 -2.31 -19.55 -2.13
C ILE A 32 -2.10 -18.08 -1.74
N LEU A 33 -3.16 -17.26 -1.77
CA LEU A 33 -3.10 -15.85 -1.35
C LEU A 33 -2.92 -15.68 0.17
N LEU A 34 -3.45 -16.60 0.98
CA LEU A 34 -3.26 -16.63 2.43
C LEU A 34 -1.84 -17.05 2.82
N ARG A 35 -1.23 -17.99 2.09
CA ARG A 35 0.17 -18.40 2.31
C ARG A 35 1.19 -17.43 1.73
N ALA A 36 0.85 -16.70 0.67
CA ALA A 36 1.65 -15.62 0.11
C ALA A 36 1.42 -14.26 0.81
N GLN A 37 0.61 -14.20 1.87
CA GLN A 37 0.13 -12.97 2.48
C GLN A 37 1.26 -12.06 3.02
N ASP A 38 2.40 -12.66 3.34
CA ASP A 38 3.58 -11.98 3.86
C ASP A 38 4.64 -11.65 2.80
N ASP A 39 4.47 -12.13 1.56
CA ASP A 39 5.41 -11.90 0.46
C ASP A 39 4.82 -10.96 -0.61
N PRO A 40 5.14 -9.64 -0.54
CA PRO A 40 4.64 -8.66 -1.50
C PRO A 40 5.13 -8.92 -2.94
N VAL A 41 6.23 -9.64 -3.11
CA VAL A 41 6.81 -9.93 -4.44
C VAL A 41 5.96 -10.96 -5.15
N ARG A 42 5.62 -12.05 -4.47
CA ARG A 42 4.79 -13.12 -5.04
C ARG A 42 3.37 -12.65 -5.36
N LEU A 43 2.82 -11.76 -4.55
CA LEU A 43 1.51 -11.15 -4.80
C LEU A 43 1.55 -10.26 -6.04
N ALA A 44 2.59 -9.45 -6.19
CA ALA A 44 2.78 -8.62 -7.38
C ALA A 44 2.94 -9.49 -8.63
N ASP A 45 3.74 -10.56 -8.57
CA ASP A 45 3.93 -11.48 -9.70
C ASP A 45 2.63 -12.18 -10.10
N HIS A 46 1.88 -12.70 -9.13
CA HIS A 46 0.59 -13.32 -9.41
C HIS A 46 -0.42 -12.34 -10.03
N ALA A 47 -0.41 -11.08 -9.58
CA ALA A 47 -1.27 -10.06 -10.16
C ALA A 47 -0.84 -9.70 -11.59
N LEU A 48 0.47 -9.58 -11.85
CA LEU A 48 1.03 -9.35 -13.19
C LEU A 48 0.69 -10.47 -14.16
N ASP A 49 0.82 -11.74 -13.74
CA ASP A 49 0.49 -12.91 -14.57
C ASP A 49 -0.95 -12.85 -15.10
N ARG A 50 -1.86 -12.28 -14.31
CA ARG A 50 -3.29 -12.25 -14.59
C ARG A 50 -3.72 -11.05 -15.42
N SER A 51 -3.01 -9.93 -15.33
CA SER A 51 -3.47 -8.66 -15.88
C SER A 51 -2.46 -7.91 -16.73
N PHE A 52 -1.19 -8.32 -16.82
CA PHE A 52 -0.18 -7.60 -17.61
C PHE A 52 0.02 -8.25 -18.98
N ASN A 53 -0.31 -7.52 -20.05
CA ASN A 53 -0.17 -7.95 -21.43
C ASN A 53 0.33 -6.80 -22.31
N ALA A 54 0.58 -7.07 -23.60
CA ALA A 54 1.13 -6.08 -24.54
C ALA A 54 0.24 -4.84 -24.70
N GLU A 55 -1.09 -5.02 -24.76
CA GLU A 55 -2.03 -3.91 -24.89
C GLU A 55 -1.98 -2.97 -23.67
N ILE A 56 -1.96 -3.53 -22.46
CA ILE A 56 -1.88 -2.77 -21.22
C ILE A 56 -0.52 -2.08 -21.11
N ALA A 57 0.56 -2.79 -21.42
CA ALA A 57 1.90 -2.21 -21.40
C ALA A 57 2.01 -1.00 -22.35
N SER A 58 1.58 -1.13 -23.61
CA SER A 58 1.61 -0.03 -24.58
C SER A 58 0.76 1.16 -24.13
N ARG A 59 -0.48 0.90 -23.66
CA ARG A 59 -1.37 1.96 -23.18
C ARG A 59 -0.80 2.73 -22.00
N GLU A 60 -0.22 2.04 -21.02
CA GLU A 60 0.35 2.68 -19.84
C GLU A 60 1.64 3.44 -20.18
N ILE A 61 2.47 2.92 -21.10
CA ILE A 61 3.65 3.65 -21.61
C ILE A 61 3.24 4.95 -22.30
N GLU A 62 2.27 4.90 -23.22
CA GLU A 62 1.75 6.10 -23.89
C GLU A 62 1.14 7.09 -22.90
N SER A 63 0.41 6.61 -21.90
CA SER A 63 -0.17 7.47 -20.87
C SER A 63 0.91 8.16 -20.04
N ALA A 64 1.98 7.45 -19.69
CA ALA A 64 3.12 8.01 -18.97
C ALA A 64 3.86 9.07 -19.80
N LEU A 65 4.09 8.80 -21.10
CA LEU A 65 4.71 9.77 -22.01
C LEU A 65 3.84 11.04 -22.17
N LYS A 66 2.52 10.89 -22.29
CA LYS A 66 1.58 12.03 -22.33
C LYS A 66 1.61 12.86 -21.05
N ALA A 67 1.79 12.21 -19.90
CA ALA A 67 1.96 12.87 -18.61
C ALA A 67 3.37 13.47 -18.39
N GLN A 68 4.26 13.39 -19.39
CA GLN A 68 5.67 13.78 -19.32
C GLN A 68 6.44 13.04 -18.21
N ASP A 69 6.03 11.81 -17.93
CA ASP A 69 6.58 10.97 -16.87
C ASP A 69 7.49 9.89 -17.45
N ALA A 70 8.67 10.33 -17.91
CA ALA A 70 9.66 9.46 -18.55
C ALA A 70 10.11 8.30 -17.63
N ASP A 71 10.27 8.56 -16.33
CA ASP A 71 10.65 7.54 -15.34
C ASP A 71 9.58 6.43 -15.23
N LEU A 72 8.29 6.78 -15.33
CA LEU A 72 7.21 5.80 -15.27
C LEU A 72 7.12 5.00 -16.56
N ALA A 73 7.28 5.68 -17.71
CA ALA A 73 7.31 5.04 -19.02
C ALA A 73 8.46 4.02 -19.09
N GLN A 74 9.65 4.38 -18.60
CA GLN A 74 10.79 3.48 -18.49
C GLN A 74 10.50 2.28 -17.58
N SER A 75 9.85 2.52 -16.43
CA SER A 75 9.46 1.45 -15.51
C SER A 75 8.54 0.40 -16.17
N PHE A 76 7.59 0.83 -17.00
CA PHE A 76 6.72 -0.07 -17.76
C PHE A 76 7.46 -0.81 -18.88
N LEU A 77 8.38 -0.13 -19.59
CA LEU A 77 9.21 -0.75 -20.60
C LEU A 77 10.12 -1.84 -20.01
N ASP A 78 10.75 -1.57 -18.87
CA ASP A 78 11.56 -2.54 -18.13
C ASP A 78 10.72 -3.73 -17.65
N LEU A 79 9.47 -3.48 -17.23
CA LEU A 79 8.53 -4.53 -16.83
C LEU A 79 8.09 -5.39 -18.01
N ALA A 80 7.85 -4.79 -19.19
CA ALA A 80 7.53 -5.52 -20.41
C ALA A 80 8.70 -6.42 -20.84
N ARG A 81 9.93 -5.91 -20.80
CA ARG A 81 11.15 -6.68 -21.12
C ARG A 81 11.35 -7.86 -20.17
N ASP A 82 11.22 -7.65 -18.87
CA ASP A 82 11.35 -8.70 -17.85
C ASP A 82 10.36 -9.85 -18.04
N ARG A 83 9.16 -9.52 -18.53
CA ARG A 83 8.08 -10.48 -18.74
C ARG A 83 7.97 -10.98 -20.18
N ASN A 84 8.94 -10.65 -21.04
CA ASN A 84 8.96 -11.00 -22.46
C ASN A 84 7.68 -10.57 -23.21
N VAL A 85 7.10 -9.43 -22.81
CA VAL A 85 5.96 -8.81 -23.49
C VAL A 85 6.49 -7.98 -24.66
N ILE A 86 6.02 -8.28 -25.87
CA ILE A 86 6.44 -7.58 -27.09
C ILE A 86 5.81 -6.19 -27.12
N ILE A 87 6.66 -5.16 -27.21
CA ILE A 87 6.28 -3.75 -27.36
C ILE A 87 6.74 -3.26 -28.73
N ASP A 88 5.96 -2.38 -29.34
CA ASP A 88 6.34 -1.72 -30.59
C ASP A 88 7.71 -1.03 -30.45
N PRO A 89 8.70 -1.36 -31.30
CA PRO A 89 10.02 -0.71 -31.29
C PRO A 89 9.95 0.81 -31.37
N ALA A 90 8.98 1.38 -32.09
CA ALA A 90 8.80 2.83 -32.18
C ALA A 90 8.39 3.44 -30.84
N LEU A 91 7.54 2.76 -30.07
CA LEU A 91 7.14 3.19 -28.74
C LEU A 91 8.28 3.04 -27.74
N ALA A 92 9.06 1.96 -27.82
CA ALA A 92 10.24 1.75 -26.99
C ALA A 92 11.28 2.86 -27.22
N ALA A 93 11.54 3.24 -28.48
CA ALA A 93 12.44 4.33 -28.83
C ALA A 93 11.98 5.68 -28.25
N GLN A 94 10.68 5.98 -28.28
CA GLN A 94 10.14 7.21 -27.68
C GLN A 94 10.41 7.30 -26.17
N VAL A 95 10.35 6.17 -25.45
CA VAL A 95 10.68 6.11 -24.02
C VAL A 95 12.16 6.39 -23.78
N GLU A 96 13.03 5.77 -24.58
CA GLU A 96 14.48 5.96 -24.48
C GLU A 96 14.90 7.41 -24.79
N ASP A 97 14.28 8.02 -25.80
CA ASP A 97 14.49 9.43 -26.15
C ASP A 97 14.02 10.37 -25.02
N ALA A 98 12.82 10.11 -24.48
CA ALA A 98 12.27 10.88 -23.37
C ALA A 98 13.13 10.78 -22.11
N ASN A 99 13.81 9.64 -21.93
CA ASN A 99 14.69 9.39 -20.79
C ASN A 99 16.19 9.63 -21.07
N SER A 100 16.52 10.18 -22.24
CA SER A 100 17.90 10.50 -22.60
C SER A 100 18.56 11.42 -21.56
N ALA A 101 19.87 11.24 -21.35
CA ALA A 101 20.62 11.98 -20.33
C ALA A 101 20.50 13.51 -20.49
N GLN A 102 20.41 13.99 -21.73
CA GLN A 102 20.17 15.40 -22.04
C GLN A 102 18.78 15.87 -21.58
N ALA A 103 17.74 15.11 -21.90
CA ALA A 103 16.37 15.44 -21.51
C ALA A 103 16.18 15.36 -19.99
N ALA A 104 16.82 14.39 -19.33
CA ALA A 104 16.85 14.27 -17.88
C ALA A 104 17.61 15.43 -17.21
N ALA A 105 18.74 15.87 -17.77
CA ALA A 105 19.51 17.01 -17.27
C ALA A 105 18.73 18.32 -17.38
N VAL A 106 18.04 18.57 -18.50
CA VAL A 106 17.21 19.76 -18.70
C VAL A 106 16.03 19.81 -17.72
N ARG A 107 15.34 18.68 -17.48
CA ARG A 107 14.25 18.61 -16.49
C ARG A 107 14.76 18.83 -15.06
N THR A 108 15.91 18.26 -14.73
CA THR A 108 16.53 18.42 -13.40
C THR A 108 16.98 19.87 -13.19
N ALA A 109 17.56 20.52 -14.20
CA ALA A 109 17.96 21.92 -14.12
C ALA A 109 16.74 22.86 -13.99
N GLY A 110 15.67 22.63 -14.76
CA GLY A 110 14.44 23.42 -14.68
C GLY A 110 13.71 23.28 -13.33
N SER A 111 13.63 22.06 -12.79
CA SER A 111 13.03 21.80 -11.47
C SER A 111 13.87 22.33 -10.31
N PHE A 112 15.21 22.31 -10.43
CA PHE A 112 16.10 22.95 -9.47
C PHE A 112 15.94 24.48 -9.49
N ALA A 113 15.90 25.10 -10.68
CA ALA A 113 15.65 26.54 -10.82
C ALA A 113 14.28 26.93 -10.24
N GLN A 114 13.22 26.16 -10.52
CA GLN A 114 11.89 26.42 -9.97
C GLN A 114 11.82 26.20 -8.46
N GLY A 115 12.50 25.18 -7.93
CA GLY A 115 12.61 24.93 -6.48
C GLY A 115 13.47 25.98 -5.76
N PHE A 116 14.41 26.59 -6.47
CA PHE A 116 15.22 27.73 -5.99
C PHE A 116 14.41 29.03 -6.02
N ILE A 117 13.59 29.26 -7.06
CA ILE A 117 12.77 30.47 -7.22
C ILE A 117 11.56 30.50 -6.26
N VAL A 118 10.99 29.34 -5.91
CA VAL A 118 9.89 29.26 -4.91
C VAL A 118 10.42 29.38 -3.46
N GLY A 119 11.75 29.31 -3.26
CA GLY A 119 12.40 29.53 -1.97
C GLY A 119 13.14 30.87 -1.93
N GLU A 120 12.43 31.95 -1.58
CA GLU A 120 12.99 33.30 -1.37
C GLU A 120 14.33 33.29 -0.59
N PRO A 121 15.42 33.89 -1.14
CA PRO A 121 16.74 33.91 -0.53
C PRO A 121 17.04 35.27 0.12
N GLN A 122 17.49 35.27 1.38
CA GLN A 122 18.25 36.40 1.92
C GLN A 122 19.63 36.04 2.49
N ASP A 123 20.07 34.77 2.44
CA ASP A 123 21.41 34.46 2.99
C ASP A 123 22.12 33.24 2.39
N PHE A 124 21.94 33.00 1.09
CA PHE A 124 22.54 31.84 0.42
C PHE A 124 23.98 32.04 -0.07
N VAL A 125 24.49 33.27 -0.13
CA VAL A 125 25.82 33.55 -0.70
C VAL A 125 26.95 33.33 0.30
N GLY A 126 26.67 33.41 1.61
CA GLY A 126 27.69 33.23 2.65
C GLY A 126 28.09 31.78 2.96
N PHE A 127 27.29 30.78 2.55
CA PHE A 127 27.45 29.38 2.99
C PHE A 127 27.59 28.34 1.88
N ALA A 128 27.56 28.77 0.61
CA ALA A 128 27.69 27.87 -0.55
C ALA A 128 29.13 27.31 -0.75
N GLY A 129 30.14 27.92 -0.14
CA GLY A 129 31.55 27.62 -0.41
C GLY A 129 32.12 26.33 0.21
N THR A 130 31.43 25.68 1.15
CA THR A 130 31.99 24.57 1.96
C THR A 130 31.18 23.28 1.96
N ALA A 131 30.04 23.20 1.25
CA ALA A 131 29.07 22.12 1.42
C ALA A 131 29.08 21.09 0.28
N LEU A 132 30.15 20.30 0.15
CA LEU A 132 30.16 19.12 -0.73
C LEU A 132 29.51 17.86 -0.11
N GLY A 133 28.93 17.93 1.10
CA GLY A 133 28.31 16.78 1.78
C GLY A 133 26.88 16.96 2.34
N ASP A 134 26.34 18.18 2.39
CA ASP A 134 25.33 18.54 3.39
C ASP A 134 23.98 19.08 2.84
N LEU A 135 23.63 18.83 1.57
CA LEU A 135 22.35 19.32 1.03
C LEU A 135 21.13 18.88 1.89
N PHE A 136 21.19 17.68 2.46
CA PHE A 136 20.18 17.13 3.36
C PHE A 136 20.24 17.72 4.78
N VAL A 137 21.44 17.96 5.31
CA VAL A 137 21.63 18.57 6.64
C VAL A 137 21.16 20.01 6.64
N PHE A 138 21.52 20.73 5.59
CA PHE A 138 21.08 22.10 5.35
C PHE A 138 19.56 22.18 5.27
N GLY A 139 18.92 21.24 4.57
CA GLY A 139 17.47 21.14 4.52
C GLY A 139 16.82 20.98 5.90
N ASP A 140 17.38 20.11 6.74
CA ASP A 140 16.90 19.88 8.10
C ASP A 140 17.10 21.10 9.01
N ILE A 141 18.27 21.76 8.94
CA ILE A 141 18.54 22.99 9.70
C ILE A 141 17.58 24.10 9.26
N ARG A 142 17.43 24.31 7.94
CA ARG A 142 16.52 25.32 7.40
C ARG A 142 15.07 25.09 7.85
N ASP A 143 14.58 23.85 7.75
CA ASP A 143 13.23 23.51 8.18
C ASP A 143 13.06 23.70 9.70
N ALA A 144 14.07 23.33 10.50
CA ALA A 144 14.05 23.52 11.96
C ALA A 144 14.04 25.00 12.36
N VAL A 145 14.88 25.83 11.72
CA VAL A 145 14.93 27.28 11.97
C VAL A 145 13.63 27.93 11.53
N ARG A 146 13.12 27.60 10.33
CA ARG A 146 11.90 28.19 9.77
C ARG A 146 10.68 27.87 10.63
N GLU A 147 10.42 26.59 10.88
CA GLU A 147 9.22 26.19 11.63
C GLU A 147 9.37 26.46 13.14
N GLY A 148 10.58 26.36 13.68
CA GLY A 148 10.81 26.66 15.09
C GLY A 148 10.78 28.16 15.42
N SER A 149 11.20 29.03 14.50
CA SER A 149 11.00 30.49 14.64
C SER A 149 9.52 30.83 14.68
N ARG A 150 8.71 30.25 13.79
CA ARG A 150 7.24 30.42 13.80
C ARG A 150 6.64 29.95 15.13
N MET A 151 7.06 28.77 15.59
CA MET A 151 6.59 28.24 16.87
C MET A 151 6.99 29.13 18.07
N ALA A 152 8.18 29.74 18.05
CA ALA A 152 8.65 30.63 19.11
C ALA A 152 7.88 31.97 19.11
N GLN A 153 7.47 32.44 17.94
CA GLN A 153 6.67 33.67 17.77
C GLN A 153 5.17 33.47 18.01
N GLY A 154 4.73 32.24 18.30
CA GLY A 154 3.31 31.91 18.47
C GLY A 154 2.54 31.83 17.16
N GLU A 155 3.23 31.80 16.02
CA GLU A 155 2.65 31.63 14.68
C GLU A 155 2.31 30.15 14.40
N PRO A 156 1.38 29.86 13.46
CA PRO A 156 1.10 28.49 13.05
C PRO A 156 2.33 27.85 12.38
N ALA A 157 2.97 26.92 13.08
CA ALA A 157 4.11 26.13 12.60
C ALA A 157 3.70 24.71 12.22
N ASP A 158 4.34 24.12 11.21
CA ASP A 158 4.16 22.68 10.93
C ASP A 158 5.04 21.85 11.88
N GLU A 159 4.44 21.43 12.99
CA GLU A 159 5.09 20.57 14.00
C GLU A 159 5.64 19.28 13.39
N LEU A 160 5.02 18.70 12.35
CA LEU A 160 5.54 17.49 11.71
C LEU A 160 6.85 17.78 10.98
N ILE A 161 6.93 18.89 10.24
CA ILE A 161 8.17 19.28 9.55
C ILE A 161 9.26 19.61 10.58
N LEU A 162 8.93 20.31 11.66
CA LEU A 162 9.86 20.63 12.74
C LEU A 162 10.38 19.35 13.44
N GLY A 163 9.49 18.42 13.78
CA GLY A 163 9.87 17.15 14.40
C GLY A 163 10.71 16.28 13.48
N LEU A 164 10.33 16.16 12.20
CA LEU A 164 11.13 15.44 11.19
C LEU A 164 12.49 16.12 10.96
N ALA A 165 12.57 17.45 11.04
CA ALA A 165 13.83 18.19 11.01
C ALA A 165 14.72 17.89 12.21
N GLY A 166 14.16 17.85 13.42
CA GLY A 166 14.88 17.42 14.61
C GLY A 166 15.44 16.00 14.48
N VAL A 167 14.61 15.04 14.03
CA VAL A 167 15.03 13.66 13.77
C VAL A 167 16.12 13.59 12.69
N GLY A 168 16.05 14.41 11.64
CA GLY A 168 17.06 14.47 10.58
C GLY A 168 18.41 14.99 11.04
N ILE A 169 18.41 16.02 11.89
CA ILE A 169 19.62 16.52 12.56
C ILE A 169 20.23 15.42 13.45
N ALA A 170 19.40 14.71 14.23
CA ALA A 170 19.86 13.61 15.07
C ALA A 170 20.42 12.42 14.25
N LEU A 171 19.76 12.05 13.15
CA LEU A 171 20.22 11.01 12.22
C LEU A 171 21.53 11.39 11.53
N THR A 172 21.67 12.64 11.11
CA THR A 172 22.91 13.16 10.53
C THR A 172 24.05 13.03 11.53
N ALA A 173 23.87 13.51 12.76
CA ALA A 173 24.87 13.39 13.81
C ALA A 173 25.22 11.92 14.13
N GLY A 174 24.22 11.03 14.15
CA GLY A 174 24.43 9.59 14.33
C GLY A 174 25.13 8.91 13.15
N THR A 175 24.92 9.38 11.91
CA THR A 175 25.53 8.79 10.71
C THR A 175 27.03 9.01 10.66
N TYR A 176 27.50 10.20 11.07
CA TYR A 176 28.93 10.47 11.22
C TYR A 176 29.57 9.58 12.31
N ALA A 177 28.86 9.35 13.42
CA ALA A 177 29.33 8.46 14.48
C ALA A 177 29.33 6.97 14.10
N THR A 178 28.46 6.55 13.17
CA THR A 178 28.26 5.15 12.77
C THR A 178 28.88 4.80 11.42
N LEU A 179 29.77 5.67 10.90
CA LEU A 179 30.49 5.46 9.63
C LEU A 179 29.56 5.11 8.45
N GLY A 180 28.38 5.73 8.38
CA GLY A 180 27.46 5.58 7.23
C GLY A 180 26.31 4.58 7.41
N ALA A 181 26.19 3.88 8.54
CA ALA A 181 25.08 2.93 8.75
C ALA A 181 23.67 3.58 8.71
N GLY A 182 23.58 4.90 8.92
CA GLY A 182 22.33 5.67 8.88
C GLY A 182 21.92 6.23 7.51
N VAL A 183 22.69 6.00 6.44
CA VAL A 183 22.47 6.64 5.12
C VAL A 183 21.06 6.39 4.54
N PRO A 184 20.50 5.15 4.54
CA PRO A 184 19.14 4.92 4.03
C PRO A 184 18.08 5.71 4.81
N ALA A 185 18.24 5.85 6.13
CA ALA A 185 17.31 6.61 6.95
C ALA A 185 17.37 8.13 6.65
N ARG A 186 18.53 8.69 6.31
CA ARG A 186 18.60 10.11 5.90
C ARG A 186 17.89 10.35 4.57
N VAL A 187 18.13 9.45 3.61
CA VAL A 187 17.54 9.49 2.26
C VAL A 187 16.02 9.37 2.32
N GLY A 188 15.50 8.37 3.05
CA GLY A 188 14.06 8.23 3.22
C GLY A 188 13.41 9.39 3.98
N LEU A 189 14.13 10.07 4.88
CA LEU A 189 13.56 11.18 5.65
C LEU A 189 13.23 12.35 4.73
N SER A 190 14.10 12.61 3.75
CA SER A 190 13.89 13.63 2.74
C SER A 190 12.68 13.32 1.86
N VAL A 191 12.47 12.05 1.48
CA VAL A 191 11.26 11.62 0.76
C VAL A 191 10.02 11.81 1.62
N LEU A 192 10.08 11.43 2.91
CA LEU A 192 8.95 11.59 3.82
C LEU A 192 8.56 13.07 3.98
N LYS A 193 9.54 13.98 4.11
CA LYS A 193 9.30 15.43 4.12
C LYS A 193 8.76 15.94 2.80
N GLY A 194 9.30 15.48 1.67
CA GLY A 194 8.80 15.80 0.34
C GLY A 194 7.34 15.39 0.17
N ALA A 195 6.99 14.19 0.62
CA ALA A 195 5.62 13.68 0.58
C ALA A 195 4.68 14.50 1.46
N ARG A 196 5.13 14.94 2.65
CA ARG A 196 4.35 15.84 3.52
C ARG A 196 4.13 17.19 2.84
N LYS A 197 5.18 17.83 2.33
CA LYS A 197 5.13 19.14 1.68
C LYS A 197 4.29 19.14 0.40
N THR A 198 4.25 18.01 -0.32
CA THR A 198 3.47 17.88 -1.57
C THR A 198 2.09 17.26 -1.37
N GLY A 199 1.65 17.03 -0.12
CA GLY A 199 0.35 16.42 0.17
C GLY A 199 0.19 14.97 -0.31
N ARG A 200 1.31 14.28 -0.63
CA ARG A 200 1.34 12.89 -1.13
C ARG A 200 1.42 11.85 -0.01
N MET A 201 1.15 12.24 1.23
CA MET A 201 1.11 11.35 2.39
C MET A 201 -0.34 11.09 2.80
N THR A 202 -0.68 9.83 3.08
CA THR A 202 -2.02 9.48 3.57
C THR A 202 -2.28 10.10 4.94
N ALA A 203 -3.56 10.32 5.28
CA ALA A 203 -3.95 10.84 6.59
C ALA A 203 -3.48 9.92 7.74
N GLN A 204 -3.58 8.60 7.55
CA GLN A 204 -3.15 7.60 8.52
C GLN A 204 -1.64 7.58 8.70
N MET A 205 -0.86 7.70 7.61
CA MET A 205 0.59 7.85 7.71
C MET A 205 0.98 9.13 8.43
N SER A 206 0.30 10.24 8.14
CA SER A 206 0.51 11.52 8.83
C SER A 206 0.23 11.41 10.34
N GLN A 207 -0.85 10.72 10.72
CA GLN A 207 -1.17 10.45 12.12
C GLN A 207 -0.15 9.54 12.81
N TYR A 208 0.32 8.50 12.11
CA TYR A 208 1.38 7.62 12.62
C TYR A 208 2.67 8.41 12.87
N VAL A 209 3.16 9.15 11.88
CA VAL A 209 4.36 9.99 11.99
C VAL A 209 4.20 11.00 13.13
N GLY A 210 3.04 11.68 13.23
CA GLY A 210 2.78 12.62 14.31
C GLY A 210 2.79 11.98 15.70
N ARG A 211 2.24 10.76 15.85
CA ARG A 211 2.31 10.01 17.11
C ARG A 211 3.75 9.62 17.44
N SER A 212 4.49 9.07 16.47
CA SER A 212 5.89 8.70 16.65
C SER A 212 6.77 9.90 17.01
N LEU A 213 6.54 11.08 16.42
CA LEU A 213 7.27 12.29 16.75
C LEU A 213 6.96 12.79 18.16
N ARG A 214 5.71 12.70 18.64
CA ARG A 214 5.37 13.03 20.03
C ARG A 214 6.08 12.16 21.06
N GLU A 215 6.34 10.91 20.71
CA GLU A 215 7.06 9.98 21.59
C GLU A 215 8.59 10.17 21.47
N THR A 216 9.07 10.48 20.27
CA THR A 216 10.49 10.58 19.93
C THR A 216 11.10 11.93 20.30
N VAL A 217 10.34 13.02 20.18
CA VAL A 217 10.87 14.38 20.33
C VAL A 217 10.38 14.98 21.64
N ASP A 218 11.31 15.46 22.45
CA ASP A 218 11.01 16.28 23.60
C ASP A 218 10.69 17.71 23.15
N TRP A 219 9.40 18.00 22.96
CA TRP A 219 8.96 19.29 22.41
C TRP A 219 9.31 20.49 23.29
N ALA A 220 9.40 20.30 24.61
CA ALA A 220 9.85 21.36 25.50
C ALA A 220 11.34 21.65 25.26
N ALA A 221 12.19 20.61 25.30
CA ALA A 221 13.61 20.77 25.01
C ALA A 221 13.87 21.29 23.59
N LEU A 222 13.10 20.83 22.59
CA LEU A 222 13.19 21.30 21.21
C LEU A 222 12.81 22.77 21.11
N ARG A 223 11.72 23.21 21.75
CA ARG A 223 11.29 24.61 21.75
C ARG A 223 12.34 25.50 22.41
N HIS A 224 12.94 25.07 23.52
CA HIS A 224 14.05 25.78 24.15
C HIS A 224 15.30 25.81 23.26
N ALA A 225 15.63 24.70 22.58
CA ALA A 225 16.77 24.61 21.69
C ALA A 225 16.62 25.54 20.47
N VAL A 226 15.42 25.64 19.90
CA VAL A 226 15.18 26.49 18.72
C VAL A 226 14.91 27.95 19.10
N GLY A 227 14.24 28.21 20.23
CA GLY A 227 14.01 29.58 20.72
C GLY A 227 15.30 30.31 21.13
N ASN A 228 16.30 29.56 21.59
CA ASN A 228 17.64 30.09 21.90
C ASN A 228 18.67 29.83 20.78
N ALA A 229 18.23 29.36 19.61
CA ALA A 229 19.13 29.08 18.51
C ALA A 229 19.71 30.38 17.95
N SER A 230 20.90 30.74 18.42
CA SER A 230 21.66 31.83 17.81
C SER A 230 22.28 31.33 16.51
N ILE A 231 22.02 32.04 15.41
CA ILE A 231 22.66 31.82 14.10
C ILE A 231 24.19 31.83 14.22
N ALA A 232 24.73 32.56 15.20
CA ALA A 232 26.16 32.66 15.47
C ALA A 232 26.80 31.36 16.01
N GLN A 233 26.01 30.39 16.51
CA GLN A 233 26.53 29.13 17.05
C GLN A 233 25.75 27.89 16.55
N PRO A 234 25.89 27.53 15.27
CA PRO A 234 25.14 26.41 14.68
C PRO A 234 25.46 25.05 15.35
N ALA A 235 26.70 24.87 15.83
CA ALA A 235 27.12 23.62 16.47
C ALA A 235 26.47 23.36 17.84
N THR A 236 26.12 24.40 18.61
CA THR A 236 25.41 24.25 19.89
C THR A 236 23.93 24.01 19.65
N ALA A 237 23.33 24.71 18.68
CA ALA A 237 21.95 24.48 18.24
C ALA A 237 21.73 23.03 17.74
N VAL A 238 22.62 22.53 16.88
CA VAL A 238 22.57 21.13 16.39
C VAL A 238 22.66 20.12 17.54
N ARG A 239 23.53 20.37 18.53
CA ARG A 239 23.66 19.50 19.71
C ARG A 239 22.42 19.52 20.59
N ALA A 240 21.83 20.70 20.81
CA ALA A 240 20.61 20.86 21.59
C ALA A 240 19.40 20.18 20.92
N VAL A 241 19.25 20.35 19.60
CA VAL A 241 18.21 19.67 18.81
C VAL A 241 18.41 18.15 18.84
N ARG A 242 19.65 17.66 18.69
CA ARG A 242 19.96 16.23 18.84
C ARG A 242 19.58 15.71 20.22
N ALA A 243 19.87 16.45 21.29
CA ALA A 243 19.55 16.05 22.66
C ALA A 243 18.04 15.99 22.92
N ALA A 244 17.25 16.79 22.20
CA ALA A 244 15.78 16.72 22.26
C ALA A 244 15.20 15.47 21.57
N VAL A 245 15.98 14.75 20.76
CA VAL A 245 15.54 13.51 20.09
C VAL A 245 15.92 12.29 20.93
N LYS A 246 14.90 11.58 21.42
CA LYS A 246 15.01 10.33 22.19
C LYS A 246 15.33 9.18 21.24
N VAL A 247 16.61 8.85 21.13
CA VAL A 247 17.13 7.84 20.18
C VAL A 247 16.46 6.48 20.39
N GLU A 248 16.19 6.10 21.64
CA GLU A 248 15.58 4.82 22.00
C GLU A 248 14.16 4.67 21.45
N LYS A 249 13.40 5.77 21.45
CA LYS A 249 12.00 5.81 20.97
C LYS A 249 11.92 6.07 19.46
N SER A 250 13.01 6.54 18.85
CA SER A 250 13.07 6.82 17.41
C SER A 250 13.15 5.56 16.53
N ARG A 251 13.44 4.38 17.11
CA ARG A 251 13.79 3.15 16.35
C ARG A 251 12.78 2.78 15.27
N ASP A 252 11.49 2.81 15.58
CA ASP A 252 10.44 2.41 14.62
C ASP A 252 10.31 3.42 13.48
N LEU A 253 10.39 4.71 13.79
CA LEU A 253 10.39 5.77 12.79
C LEU A 253 11.64 5.68 11.91
N VAL A 254 12.83 5.52 12.50
CA VAL A 254 14.09 5.38 11.78
C VAL A 254 14.08 4.14 10.88
N ARG A 255 13.49 3.03 11.34
CA ARG A 255 13.32 1.82 10.52
C ARG A 255 12.42 2.06 9.32
N MET A 256 11.24 2.65 9.52
CA MET A 256 10.32 2.98 8.44
C MET A 256 10.96 3.91 7.41
N VAL A 257 11.67 4.92 7.89
CA VAL A 257 12.36 5.88 7.04
C VAL A 257 13.55 5.20 6.32
N GLY A 258 14.25 4.28 6.99
CA GLY A 258 15.26 3.42 6.35
C GLY A 258 14.68 2.55 5.23
N ASP A 259 13.52 1.94 5.45
CA ASP A 259 12.79 1.18 4.44
C ASP A 259 12.41 2.05 3.24
N LEU A 260 11.96 3.28 3.49
CA LEU A 260 11.67 4.25 2.44
C LEU A 260 12.92 4.66 1.65
N GLY A 261 14.05 4.83 2.34
CA GLY A 261 15.33 5.10 1.68
C GLY A 261 15.83 3.94 0.83
N ARG A 262 15.54 2.69 1.25
CA ARG A 262 15.78 1.50 0.41
C ARG A 262 14.93 1.54 -0.86
N VAL A 263 13.64 1.88 -0.76
CA VAL A 263 12.78 2.06 -1.95
C VAL A 263 13.36 3.11 -2.88
N GLN A 264 13.76 4.28 -2.35
CA GLN A 264 14.33 5.34 -3.18
C GLN A 264 15.63 4.88 -3.88
N THR A 265 16.49 4.16 -3.18
CA THR A 265 17.77 3.70 -3.72
C THR A 265 17.58 2.63 -4.80
N ARG A 266 16.56 1.77 -4.65
CA ARG A 266 16.31 0.63 -5.54
C ARG A 266 15.38 0.94 -6.72
N ALA A 267 14.43 1.85 -6.54
CA ALA A 267 13.35 2.12 -7.48
C ALA A 267 13.15 3.61 -7.81
N GLY A 268 13.95 4.50 -7.21
CA GLY A 268 13.90 5.95 -7.46
C GLY A 268 12.96 6.73 -6.53
N THR A 269 13.12 8.05 -6.52
CA THR A 269 12.37 8.97 -5.65
C THR A 269 10.87 8.93 -5.93
N GLN A 270 10.47 8.89 -7.21
CA GLN A 270 9.04 8.85 -7.56
C GLN A 270 8.37 7.55 -7.10
N ALA A 271 9.05 6.40 -7.19
CA ALA A 271 8.53 5.14 -6.67
C ALA A 271 8.37 5.17 -5.13
N ALA A 272 9.29 5.83 -4.42
CA ALA A 272 9.18 6.02 -2.97
C ALA A 272 7.98 6.94 -2.61
N MET A 273 7.74 7.99 -3.39
CA MET A 273 6.58 8.88 -3.23
C MET A 273 5.26 8.17 -3.56
N ASP A 274 5.22 7.38 -4.64
CA ASP A 274 4.07 6.56 -5.02
C ASP A 274 3.76 5.51 -3.95
N GLY A 275 4.80 4.91 -3.36
CA GLY A 275 4.71 4.01 -2.21
C GLY A 275 4.11 4.67 -0.98
N LEU A 276 4.51 5.92 -0.65
CA LEU A 276 3.92 6.68 0.46
C LEU A 276 2.47 7.09 0.22
N ARG A 277 2.08 7.34 -1.03
CA ARG A 277 0.71 7.70 -1.40
C ARG A 277 -0.28 6.59 -1.11
N ILE A 278 0.18 5.33 -1.13
CA ILE A 278 -0.65 4.15 -0.88
C ILE A 278 -0.45 3.54 0.52
N ALA A 279 0.69 3.81 1.16
CA ALA A 279 1.01 3.28 2.48
C ALA A 279 0.19 3.95 3.59
N GLN A 280 -0.36 3.12 4.48
CA GLN A 280 -1.12 3.58 5.65
C GLN A 280 -0.30 3.49 6.95
N GLY A 281 0.83 2.78 6.93
CA GLY A 281 1.71 2.65 8.07
C GLY A 281 3.07 2.04 7.72
N PRO A 282 3.93 1.82 8.72
CA PRO A 282 5.33 1.39 8.52
C PRO A 282 5.46 0.00 7.89
N ARG A 283 4.52 -0.90 8.17
CA ARG A 283 4.49 -2.24 7.56
C ARG A 283 4.26 -2.18 6.06
N ASP A 284 3.47 -1.21 5.60
CA ASP A 284 3.22 -1.02 4.17
C ASP A 284 4.49 -0.52 3.47
N VAL A 285 5.20 0.44 4.07
CA VAL A 285 6.49 0.92 3.56
C VAL A 285 7.52 -0.22 3.49
N ALA A 286 7.58 -1.08 4.51
CA ALA A 286 8.44 -2.25 4.51
C ALA A 286 8.12 -3.25 3.38
N ARG A 287 6.83 -3.41 3.03
CA ARG A 287 6.41 -4.23 1.88
C ARG A 287 6.83 -3.61 0.55
N VAL A 288 6.71 -2.30 0.39
CA VAL A 288 7.22 -1.59 -0.79
C VAL A 288 8.74 -1.73 -0.89
N ALA A 289 9.47 -1.64 0.24
CA ALA A 289 10.91 -1.84 0.28
C ALA A 289 11.32 -3.23 -0.18
N ARG A 290 10.64 -4.28 0.29
CA ARG A 290 10.86 -5.66 -0.17
C ARG A 290 10.56 -5.83 -1.66
N LEU A 291 9.49 -5.21 -2.15
CA LEU A 291 9.15 -5.21 -3.57
C LEU A 291 10.23 -4.50 -4.40
N ALA A 292 10.74 -3.37 -3.92
CA ALA A 292 11.81 -2.61 -4.57
C ALA A 292 13.15 -3.37 -4.57
N ASP A 293 13.48 -4.08 -3.50
CA ASP A 293 14.70 -4.90 -3.42
C ASP A 293 14.72 -6.00 -4.49
N VAL A 294 13.57 -6.54 -4.90
CA VAL A 294 13.49 -7.60 -5.94
C VAL A 294 13.20 -7.05 -7.34
N LYS A 295 12.28 -6.09 -7.48
CA LYS A 295 11.80 -5.61 -8.78
C LYS A 295 12.51 -4.35 -9.28
N GLY A 296 13.23 -3.64 -8.41
CA GLY A 296 14.00 -2.44 -8.75
C GLY A 296 13.17 -1.37 -9.47
N ASN A 297 13.64 -0.90 -10.62
CA ASN A 297 12.98 0.14 -11.41
C ASN A 297 11.53 -0.20 -11.82
N ARG A 298 11.17 -1.49 -11.90
CA ARG A 298 9.82 -1.94 -12.27
C ARG A 298 8.80 -1.74 -11.15
N THR A 299 9.25 -1.49 -9.92
CA THR A 299 8.39 -1.30 -8.75
C THR A 299 7.38 -0.18 -8.98
N ARG A 300 7.78 0.89 -9.67
CA ARG A 300 6.87 2.01 -9.94
C ARG A 300 5.69 1.62 -10.83
N ALA A 301 5.93 0.90 -11.92
CA ALA A 301 4.89 0.34 -12.79
C ALA A 301 3.95 -0.59 -12.00
N ILE A 302 4.50 -1.46 -11.15
CA ILE A 302 3.72 -2.37 -10.30
C ILE A 302 2.84 -1.57 -9.31
N LEU A 303 3.39 -0.55 -8.65
CA LEU A 303 2.64 0.32 -7.74
C LEU A 303 1.55 1.11 -8.48
N LYS A 304 1.81 1.56 -9.70
CA LYS A 304 0.84 2.28 -10.53
C LYS A 304 -0.34 1.39 -10.94
N MET A 305 -0.06 0.16 -11.39
CA MET A 305 -1.08 -0.78 -11.85
C MET A 305 -1.98 -1.28 -10.73
N PHE A 306 -1.36 -1.69 -9.62
CA PHE A 306 -2.09 -2.41 -8.57
C PHE A 306 -2.44 -1.54 -7.37
N GLY A 307 -1.77 -0.40 -7.21
CA GLY A 307 -1.94 0.49 -6.09
C GLY A 307 -1.91 -0.26 -4.76
N ARG A 308 -2.89 0.04 -3.90
CA ARG A 308 -3.05 -0.64 -2.61
C ARG A 308 -3.63 -2.05 -2.75
N GLY A 309 -4.40 -2.31 -3.80
CA GLY A 309 -5.31 -3.47 -3.92
C GLY A 309 -4.59 -4.82 -3.98
N ALA A 310 -3.56 -4.94 -4.82
CA ALA A 310 -2.87 -6.23 -4.98
C ALA A 310 -1.67 -6.43 -4.04
N ILE A 311 -1.05 -5.34 -3.54
CA ILE A 311 0.19 -5.41 -2.74
C ILE A 311 -0.10 -5.52 -1.23
N PHE A 312 -1.24 -5.00 -0.75
CA PHE A 312 -1.48 -4.86 0.69
C PHE A 312 -2.59 -5.73 1.27
N LEU A 313 -3.21 -6.61 0.46
CA LEU A 313 -4.19 -7.63 0.84
C LEU A 313 -5.44 -7.18 1.61
N ALA A 314 -5.54 -5.93 2.04
CA ALA A 314 -6.63 -5.47 2.90
C ALA A 314 -7.99 -5.52 2.17
N ALA A 315 -8.00 -5.25 0.86
CA ALA A 315 -9.21 -5.39 0.04
C ALA A 315 -9.52 -6.89 -0.23
N SER A 316 -8.49 -7.69 -0.48
CA SER A 316 -8.63 -9.11 -0.74
C SER A 316 -9.13 -9.87 0.50
N ALA A 317 -8.75 -9.50 1.72
CA ALA A 317 -9.19 -10.15 2.95
C ALA A 317 -10.68 -9.92 3.24
N PHE A 318 -11.22 -8.73 2.95
CA PHE A 318 -12.65 -8.46 3.10
C PHE A 318 -13.47 -9.20 2.04
N HIS A 319 -12.98 -9.21 0.79
CA HIS A 319 -13.55 -10.04 -0.25
C HIS A 319 -13.46 -11.52 0.13
N LEU A 320 -12.34 -11.98 0.67
CA LEU A 320 -12.16 -13.35 1.11
C LEU A 320 -13.10 -13.75 2.25
N ALA A 321 -13.25 -12.89 3.26
CA ALA A 321 -14.20 -13.08 4.35
C ALA A 321 -15.64 -13.12 3.84
N TRP A 322 -15.98 -12.25 2.88
CA TRP A 322 -17.28 -12.26 2.20
C TRP A 322 -17.52 -13.57 1.45
N TRP A 323 -16.51 -14.09 0.76
CA TRP A 323 -16.59 -15.34 0.02
C TRP A 323 -16.67 -16.56 0.94
N ILE A 324 -15.91 -16.57 2.04
CA ILE A 324 -16.00 -17.61 3.08
C ILE A 324 -17.38 -17.60 3.72
N LEU A 325 -17.94 -16.42 4.03
CA LEU A 325 -19.29 -16.29 4.58
C LEU A 325 -20.35 -16.87 3.62
N TRP A 326 -20.28 -16.53 2.33
CA TRP A 326 -21.17 -17.09 1.31
C TRP A 326 -21.00 -18.60 1.11
N ALA A 327 -19.77 -19.11 1.19
CA ALA A 327 -19.51 -20.55 1.15
C ALA A 327 -20.15 -21.28 2.33
N ILE A 328 -20.00 -20.75 3.55
CA ILE A 328 -20.63 -21.30 4.76
C ILE A 328 -22.16 -21.27 4.64
N LEU A 329 -22.73 -20.14 4.19
CA LEU A 329 -24.17 -20.00 3.98
C LEU A 329 -24.71 -21.00 2.95
N THR A 330 -23.96 -21.26 1.88
CA THR A 330 -24.32 -22.21 0.83
C THR A 330 -24.30 -23.65 1.36
N VAL A 331 -23.28 -24.04 2.12
CA VAL A 331 -23.20 -25.35 2.78
C VAL A 331 -24.34 -25.53 3.78
N PHE A 332 -24.61 -24.52 4.60
CA PHE A 332 -25.70 -24.55 5.56
C PHE A 332 -27.08 -24.66 4.87
N GLY A 333 -27.26 -23.91 3.78
CA GLY A 333 -28.45 -23.99 2.93
C GLY A 333 -28.63 -25.37 2.31
N PHE A 334 -27.55 -25.98 1.83
CA PHE A 334 -27.56 -27.33 1.25
C PHE A 334 -27.94 -28.40 2.28
N ILE A 335 -27.34 -28.37 3.47
CA ILE A 335 -27.67 -29.31 4.56
C ILE A 335 -29.14 -29.15 4.98
N SER A 336 -29.61 -27.91 5.09
CA SER A 336 -31.01 -27.62 5.41
C SER A 336 -31.98 -28.10 4.33
N ALA A 337 -31.61 -27.98 3.05
CA ALA A 337 -32.40 -28.47 1.93
C ALA A 337 -32.45 -30.00 1.87
N LEU A 338 -31.32 -30.68 2.13
CA LEU A 338 -31.24 -32.14 2.24
C LEU A 338 -32.15 -32.65 3.36
N LYS A 339 -32.03 -32.08 4.56
CA LYS A 339 -32.87 -32.44 5.72
C LYS A 339 -34.35 -32.27 5.41
N ARG A 340 -34.73 -31.13 4.81
CA ARG A 340 -36.14 -30.87 4.47
C ARG A 340 -36.65 -31.80 3.36
N THR A 341 -35.78 -32.27 2.48
CA THR A 341 -36.13 -33.26 1.45
C THR A 341 -36.37 -34.63 2.06
N THR A 342 -35.52 -35.08 2.98
CA THR A 342 -35.69 -36.38 3.65
C THR A 342 -36.93 -36.41 4.54
N GLU A 343 -37.20 -35.32 5.30
CA GLU A 343 -38.42 -35.16 6.10
C GLU A 343 -39.67 -35.27 5.20
N ARG A 344 -39.73 -34.52 4.09
CA ARG A 344 -40.87 -34.54 3.16
C ARG A 344 -41.04 -35.86 2.43
N CYS A 345 -39.96 -36.54 2.06
CA CYS A 345 -40.03 -37.88 1.48
C CYS A 345 -40.63 -38.88 2.48
N THR A 346 -40.27 -38.75 3.76
CA THR A 346 -40.77 -39.60 4.85
C THR A 346 -42.24 -39.34 5.13
N GLU A 347 -42.65 -38.07 5.25
CA GLU A 347 -44.06 -37.68 5.39
C GLU A 347 -44.91 -38.24 4.25
N ARG A 348 -44.45 -38.09 3.01
CA ARG A 348 -45.16 -38.56 1.82
C ARG A 348 -45.27 -40.10 1.78
N TYR A 349 -44.26 -40.81 2.27
CA TYR A 349 -44.32 -42.27 2.43
C TYR A 349 -45.35 -42.67 3.49
N CYS A 350 -45.36 -42.00 4.64
CA CYS A 350 -46.31 -42.23 5.73
C CYS A 350 -47.76 -41.91 5.34
N GLU A 351 -48.00 -40.78 4.67
CA GLU A 351 -49.32 -40.40 4.15
C GLU A 351 -49.84 -41.40 3.12
N ARG A 352 -48.98 -41.84 2.18
CA ARG A 352 -49.34 -42.90 1.21
C ARG A 352 -49.69 -44.20 1.90
N ARG A 353 -48.95 -44.60 2.95
CA ARG A 353 -49.22 -45.82 3.72
C ARG A 353 -50.53 -45.72 4.50
N ARG A 354 -50.80 -44.56 5.12
CA ARG A 354 -52.08 -44.30 5.82
C ARG A 354 -53.26 -44.30 4.85
N ALA A 355 -53.16 -43.60 3.72
CA ALA A 355 -54.22 -43.58 2.70
C ALA A 355 -54.50 -44.97 2.12
N ARG A 356 -53.47 -45.81 1.94
CA ARG A 356 -53.66 -47.21 1.52
C ARG A 356 -54.39 -48.04 2.57
N ARG A 357 -54.11 -47.85 3.86
CA ARG A 357 -54.80 -48.53 4.96
C ARG A 357 -56.26 -48.11 5.09
N VAL A 358 -56.55 -46.81 5.01
CA VAL A 358 -57.93 -46.29 5.05
C VAL A 358 -58.75 -46.85 3.89
N ARG A 359 -58.22 -46.82 2.66
CA ARG A 359 -58.88 -47.42 1.49
C ARG A 359 -59.09 -48.93 1.62
N ALA A 360 -58.18 -49.64 2.28
CA ALA A 360 -58.36 -51.07 2.54
C ALA A 360 -59.51 -51.30 3.55
N LEU A 361 -59.56 -50.52 4.63
CA LEU A 361 -60.64 -50.58 5.62
C LEU A 361 -62.00 -50.21 5.02
N GLU A 362 -62.07 -49.18 4.18
CA GLU A 362 -63.30 -48.81 3.44
C GLU A 362 -63.78 -49.94 2.53
N ARG A 363 -62.87 -50.63 1.84
CA ARG A 363 -63.21 -51.80 1.01
C ARG A 363 -63.70 -52.98 1.84
N TYR A 364 -63.10 -53.24 2.99
CA TYR A 364 -63.57 -54.28 3.91
C TYR A 364 -64.96 -53.95 4.48
N ALA A 365 -65.19 -52.70 4.88
CA ALA A 365 -66.50 -52.24 5.36
C ALA A 365 -67.57 -52.33 4.26
N ALA A 366 -67.24 -51.97 3.02
CA ALA A 366 -68.14 -52.08 1.87
C ALA A 366 -68.44 -53.53 1.48
N MET A 367 -67.52 -54.47 1.72
CA MET A 367 -67.76 -55.92 1.55
C MET A 367 -68.69 -56.45 2.65
N MET A 368 -68.47 -56.07 3.90
CA MET A 368 -69.33 -56.49 5.03
C MET A 368 -70.75 -55.94 4.95
N ALA A 369 -70.97 -54.77 4.34
CA ALA A 369 -72.31 -54.19 4.14
C ALA A 369 -73.10 -54.81 2.97
N LYS A 370 -72.46 -55.65 2.15
CA LYS A 370 -73.09 -56.37 1.02
C LYS A 370 -73.35 -57.86 1.30
N ALA A 371 -72.82 -58.38 2.39
CA ALA A 371 -73.12 -59.70 2.94
C ALA A 371 -74.26 -59.56 3.95
#